data_AF-A0A6B3FX99-F1
#
_entry.id   AF-A0A6B3FX99-F1
#
_cell.length_a   1.000
_cell.length_b   1.000
_cell.length_c   1.000
_cell.angle_alpha   90.00
_cell.angle_beta   90.00
_cell.angle_gamma   90.00
#
_symmetry.space_group_name_H-M   'P 1'
#
loop_
_entity.id
_entity.type
_entity.pdbx_description
1 polymer ?
#
loop_
_entity_poly.entity_id
_entity_poly.type
_entity_poly.pdbx_seq_one_letter_code
_entity_poly.pdbx_strand_id
1 'polypeptide(L)'
;CHAVAGRAVAALEQADPDTGDDPVWIRHFDTGYLADELAHCHRDLGQPHEAARRAKEALAALPETRARRRGIALVLLASAQVQQREVERACHTGTRAMELLSTVRSSRGAEYLDDLQQRLTPFGEEPAVREFGERLELQAA
;
A
#
# COMPACT_ATOMS: atom_id res chain seq x y z
N CYS A 1 -12.55 6.54 -13.24
CA CYS A 1 -12.22 5.83 -11.98
C CYS A 1 -13.18 6.15 -10.84
N HIS A 2 -13.45 7.42 -10.50
CA HIS A 2 -14.34 7.77 -9.37
C HIS A 2 -15.73 7.12 -9.40
N ALA A 3 -16.44 7.16 -10.53
CA ALA A 3 -17.76 6.56 -10.64
C ALA A 3 -17.76 5.03 -10.40
N VAL A 4 -16.73 4.32 -10.86
CA VAL A 4 -16.62 2.87 -10.65
C VAL A 4 -16.19 2.52 -9.23
N ALA A 5 -15.30 3.33 -8.63
CA ALA A 5 -14.94 3.21 -7.21
C ALA A 5 -16.15 3.43 -6.29
N GLY A 6 -16.97 4.44 -6.57
CA GLY A 6 -18.21 4.70 -5.82
C GLY A 6 -19.20 3.54 -5.90
N ARG A 7 -19.38 2.95 -7.10
CA ARG A 7 -20.23 1.75 -7.25
C ARG A 7 -19.70 0.54 -6.49
N ALA A 8 -18.37 0.35 -6.47
CA ALA A 8 -17.76 -0.75 -5.73
C ALA A 8 -17.97 -0.60 -4.20
N VAL A 9 -17.80 0.60 -3.67
CA VAL A 9 -18.08 0.91 -2.25
C VAL A 9 -19.54 0.66 -1.91
N ALA A 10 -20.47 1.21 -2.71
CA ALA A 10 -21.90 1.03 -2.46
C ALA A 10 -22.34 -0.44 -2.55
N ALA A 11 -21.76 -1.23 -3.47
CA ALA A 11 -22.05 -2.65 -3.58
C ALA A 11 -21.56 -3.43 -2.36
N LEU A 12 -20.37 -3.10 -1.84
CA LEU A 12 -19.83 -3.75 -0.64
C LEU A 12 -20.61 -3.36 0.62
N GLU A 13 -21.06 -2.10 0.74
CA GLU A 13 -21.91 -1.64 1.86
C GLU A 13 -23.29 -2.31 1.88
N GLN A 14 -23.79 -2.74 0.72
CA GLN A 14 -25.05 -3.47 0.60
C GLN A 14 -24.89 -4.98 0.82
N ALA A 15 -23.65 -5.49 0.77
CA ALA A 15 -23.38 -6.90 1.05
C ALA A 15 -23.54 -7.16 2.56
N ASP A 16 -24.26 -8.21 2.91
CA ASP A 16 -24.41 -8.67 4.29
C ASP A 16 -23.55 -9.92 4.51
N PRO A 17 -22.35 -9.77 5.11
CA PRO A 17 -21.43 -10.89 5.33
C PRO A 17 -21.96 -11.90 6.35
N ASP A 18 -22.97 -11.54 7.16
CA ASP A 18 -23.53 -12.40 8.20
C ASP A 18 -24.57 -13.40 7.65
N THR A 19 -25.04 -13.20 6.42
CA THR A 19 -25.93 -14.16 5.73
C THR A 19 -25.25 -15.52 5.51
N GLY A 20 -23.92 -15.54 5.38
CA GLY A 20 -23.15 -16.75 5.12
C GLY A 20 -23.29 -17.30 3.67
N ASP A 21 -24.07 -16.62 2.83
CA ASP A 21 -24.36 -17.02 1.45
C ASP A 21 -23.17 -16.81 0.50
N ASP A 22 -22.17 -16.04 0.92
CA ASP A 22 -20.98 -15.77 0.12
C ASP A 22 -20.19 -17.05 -0.19
N PRO A 23 -19.90 -17.31 -1.49
CA PRO A 23 -19.02 -18.39 -1.88
C PRO A 23 -17.65 -18.29 -1.20
N VAL A 24 -17.10 -19.43 -0.77
CA VAL A 24 -15.84 -19.49 -0.01
C VAL A 24 -14.69 -18.73 -0.69
N TRP A 25 -14.65 -18.73 -2.01
CA TRP A 25 -13.58 -18.06 -2.77
C TRP A 25 -13.58 -16.54 -2.63
N ILE A 26 -14.71 -15.87 -2.29
CA ILE A 26 -14.80 -14.41 -2.19
C ILE A 26 -14.83 -13.89 -0.75
N ARG A 27 -15.02 -14.74 0.25
CA ARG A 27 -15.13 -14.36 1.69
C ARG A 27 -13.96 -13.54 2.25
N HIS A 28 -12.84 -13.48 1.54
CA HIS A 28 -11.67 -12.69 1.91
C HIS A 28 -11.78 -11.21 1.46
N PHE A 29 -12.78 -10.85 0.66
CA PHE A 29 -12.98 -9.52 0.12
C PHE A 29 -13.85 -8.72 1.08
N ASP A 30 -13.20 -7.94 1.93
CA ASP A 30 -13.83 -7.08 2.92
C ASP A 30 -13.56 -5.59 2.61
N THR A 31 -13.98 -4.71 3.52
CA THR A 31 -13.76 -3.26 3.41
C THR A 31 -12.27 -2.90 3.38
N GLY A 32 -11.43 -3.65 4.10
CA GLY A 32 -9.98 -3.49 4.09
C GLY A 32 -9.37 -3.85 2.74
N TYR A 33 -9.84 -4.95 2.14
CA TYR A 33 -9.44 -5.37 0.81
C TYR A 33 -9.84 -4.34 -0.24
N LEU A 34 -11.08 -3.84 -0.22
CA LEU A 34 -11.50 -2.81 -1.16
C LEU A 34 -10.69 -1.51 -0.98
N ALA A 35 -10.40 -1.12 0.26
CA ALA A 35 -9.56 0.04 0.53
C ALA A 35 -8.14 -0.12 -0.05
N ASP A 36 -7.54 -1.31 0.02
CA ASP A 36 -6.24 -1.63 -0.59
C ASP A 36 -6.28 -1.42 -2.12
N GLU A 37 -7.29 -1.99 -2.79
CA GLU A 37 -7.47 -1.83 -4.25
C GLU A 37 -7.73 -0.37 -4.67
N LEU A 38 -8.47 0.40 -3.87
CA LEU A 38 -8.67 1.82 -4.09
C LEU A 38 -7.39 2.64 -3.88
N ALA A 39 -6.54 2.25 -2.93
CA ALA A 39 -5.24 2.90 -2.70
C ALA A 39 -4.33 2.77 -3.92
N HIS A 40 -4.30 1.59 -4.57
CA HIS A 40 -3.61 1.39 -5.84
C HIS A 40 -4.14 2.35 -6.91
N CYS A 41 -5.47 2.39 -7.09
CA CYS A 41 -6.11 3.26 -8.08
C CYS A 41 -5.75 4.74 -7.87
N HIS A 42 -5.84 5.23 -6.64
CA HIS A 42 -5.54 6.63 -6.34
C HIS A 42 -4.05 6.97 -6.49
N ARG A 43 -3.14 6.04 -6.16
CA ARG A 43 -1.69 6.22 -6.40
C ARG A 43 -1.43 6.41 -7.89
N ASP A 44 -2.00 5.53 -8.72
CA ASP A 44 -1.77 5.52 -10.17
C ASP A 44 -2.39 6.72 -10.87
N LEU A 45 -3.46 7.30 -10.29
CA LEU A 45 -4.08 8.55 -10.73
C LEU A 45 -3.38 9.82 -10.23
N GLY A 46 -2.32 9.71 -9.42
CA GLY A 46 -1.66 10.87 -8.84
C GLY A 46 -2.53 11.63 -7.84
N GLN A 47 -3.36 10.92 -7.07
CA GLN A 47 -4.27 11.46 -6.05
C GLN A 47 -3.75 11.13 -4.65
N PRO A 48 -2.69 11.81 -4.17
CA PRO A 48 -1.92 11.32 -3.03
C PRO A 48 -2.70 11.37 -1.71
N HIS A 49 -3.58 12.35 -1.52
CA HIS A 49 -4.40 12.41 -0.29
C HIS A 49 -5.37 11.23 -0.20
N GLU A 50 -6.05 10.88 -1.29
CA GLU A 50 -6.95 9.74 -1.34
C GLU A 50 -6.20 8.41 -1.24
N ALA A 51 -5.05 8.28 -1.93
CA ALA A 51 -4.19 7.11 -1.83
C ALA A 51 -3.73 6.87 -0.39
N ALA A 52 -3.25 7.92 0.29
CA ALA A 52 -2.84 7.83 1.69
C ALA A 52 -3.99 7.49 2.63
N ARG A 53 -5.19 8.05 2.41
CA ARG A 53 -6.38 7.73 3.19
C ARG A 53 -6.77 6.26 3.05
N ARG A 54 -6.90 5.77 1.81
CA ARG A 54 -7.26 4.39 1.52
C ARG A 54 -6.21 3.38 1.99
N ALA A 55 -4.93 3.68 1.83
CA ALA A 55 -3.86 2.83 2.35
C ALA A 55 -3.90 2.69 3.88
N LYS A 56 -4.22 3.78 4.60
CA LYS A 56 -4.39 3.74 6.07
C LYS A 56 -5.63 2.94 6.49
N GLU A 57 -6.74 3.09 5.78
CA GLU A 57 -7.96 2.28 6.01
C GLU A 57 -7.66 0.79 5.82
N ALA A 58 -6.96 0.43 4.73
CA ALA A 58 -6.51 -0.94 4.49
C ALA A 58 -5.60 -1.46 5.62
N LEU A 59 -4.62 -0.66 6.06
CA LEU A 59 -3.70 -1.04 7.15
C LEU A 59 -4.41 -1.20 8.51
N ALA A 60 -5.50 -0.48 8.75
CA ALA A 60 -6.29 -0.61 9.97
C ALA A 60 -7.14 -1.89 9.96
N ALA A 61 -7.62 -2.30 8.78
CA ALA A 61 -8.49 -3.47 8.63
C ALA A 61 -7.73 -4.79 8.41
N LEU A 62 -6.58 -4.75 7.73
CA LEU A 62 -5.82 -5.96 7.39
C LEU A 62 -5.20 -6.61 8.66
N PRO A 63 -5.48 -7.90 8.94
CA PRO A 63 -4.87 -8.59 10.08
C PRO A 63 -3.37 -8.78 9.87
N GLU A 64 -2.61 -8.89 10.96
CA GLU A 64 -1.14 -9.02 10.93
C GLU A 64 -0.66 -10.24 10.12
N THR A 65 -1.48 -11.30 10.07
CA THR A 65 -1.22 -12.50 9.26
C THR A 65 -1.15 -12.23 7.76
N ARG A 66 -1.68 -11.10 7.28
CA ARG A 66 -1.60 -10.66 5.88
C ARG A 66 -0.35 -9.79 5.62
N ALA A 67 0.81 -10.23 6.11
CA ALA A 67 2.08 -9.49 6.07
C ALA A 67 2.40 -8.90 4.69
N ARG A 68 2.29 -9.68 3.61
CA ARG A 68 2.53 -9.20 2.24
C ARG A 68 1.64 -8.02 1.85
N ARG A 69 0.32 -8.09 2.10
CA ARG A 69 -0.61 -7.01 1.76
C ARG A 69 -0.35 -5.77 2.60
N ARG A 70 -0.14 -5.95 3.91
CA ARG A 70 0.24 -4.85 4.81
C ARG A 70 1.53 -4.17 4.34
N GLY A 71 2.52 -4.95 3.89
CA GLY A 71 3.75 -4.42 3.31
C GLY A 71 3.48 -3.58 2.06
N ILE A 72 2.69 -4.09 1.11
CA ILE A 72 2.30 -3.35 -0.10
C ILE A 72 1.51 -2.08 0.25
N ALA A 73 0.56 -2.14 1.19
CA ALA A 73 -0.21 -0.97 1.63
C ALA A 73 0.69 0.10 2.27
N LEU A 74 1.76 -0.29 3.00
CA LEU A 74 2.78 0.65 3.48
C LEU A 74 3.54 1.29 2.31
N VAL A 75 3.90 0.54 1.26
CA VAL A 75 4.53 1.10 0.06
C VAL A 75 3.61 2.10 -0.66
N LEU A 76 2.30 1.80 -0.77
CA LEU A 76 1.32 2.73 -1.33
C LEU A 76 1.23 4.02 -0.51
N LEU A 77 1.22 3.90 0.82
CA LEU A 77 1.23 5.05 1.71
C LEU A 77 2.52 5.87 1.57
N ALA A 78 3.68 5.22 1.49
CA ALA A 78 4.96 5.89 1.26
C ALA A 78 4.96 6.61 -0.10
N SER A 79 4.49 5.96 -1.16
CA SER A 79 4.37 6.56 -2.50
C SER A 79 3.49 7.82 -2.50
N ALA A 80 2.38 7.77 -1.77
CA ALA A 80 1.50 8.92 -1.59
C ALA A 80 2.16 10.05 -0.80
N GLN A 81 3.00 9.73 0.19
CA GLN A 81 3.79 10.72 0.96
C GLN A 81 4.87 11.37 0.08
N VAL A 82 5.55 10.61 -0.79
CA VAL A 82 6.49 11.16 -1.79
C VAL A 82 5.80 12.19 -2.67
N GLN A 83 4.62 11.86 -3.20
CA GLN A 83 3.83 12.78 -4.03
C GLN A 83 3.38 14.04 -3.26
N GLN A 84 3.22 13.95 -1.95
CA GLN A 84 2.94 15.09 -1.05
C GLN A 84 4.20 15.87 -0.66
N ARG A 85 5.40 15.48 -1.13
CA ARG A 85 6.71 16.02 -0.74
C ARG A 85 7.06 15.83 0.74
N GLU A 86 6.45 14.84 1.39
CA GLU A 86 6.74 14.42 2.76
C GLU A 86 7.83 13.33 2.74
N VAL A 87 9.02 13.67 2.25
CA VAL A 87 10.05 12.72 1.81
C VAL A 87 10.60 11.88 2.97
N GLU A 88 10.91 12.49 4.10
CA GLU A 88 11.43 11.79 5.29
C GLU A 88 10.39 10.81 5.82
N ARG A 89 9.12 11.24 5.84
CA ARG A 89 8.00 10.40 6.25
C ARG A 89 7.80 9.23 5.30
N ALA A 90 7.98 9.45 4.00
CA ALA A 90 7.94 8.41 2.98
C ALA A 90 9.05 7.37 3.20
N CYS A 91 10.29 7.80 3.47
CA CYS A 91 11.41 6.90 3.75
C CYS A 91 11.19 6.08 5.03
N HIS A 92 10.66 6.70 6.09
CA HIS A 92 10.29 5.99 7.31
C HIS A 92 9.19 4.94 7.07
N THR A 93 8.14 5.31 6.33
CA THR A 93 7.05 4.38 5.99
C THR A 93 7.53 3.26 5.07
N GLY A 94 8.39 3.57 4.10
CA GLY A 94 9.03 2.61 3.19
C GLY A 94 9.93 1.62 3.93
N THR A 95 10.67 2.08 4.94
CA THR A 95 11.49 1.20 5.80
C THR A 95 10.63 0.17 6.51
N ARG A 96 9.48 0.57 7.09
CA ARG A 96 8.52 -0.37 7.70
C ARG A 96 7.95 -1.35 6.68
N ALA A 97 7.72 -0.89 5.45
CA ALA A 97 7.26 -1.76 4.37
C ALA A 97 8.30 -2.83 4.04
N MET A 98 9.56 -2.42 3.90
CA MET A 98 10.72 -3.27 3.64
C MET A 98 10.95 -4.31 4.75
N GLU A 99 10.90 -3.91 6.03
CA GLU A 99 10.96 -4.83 7.16
C GLU A 99 9.86 -5.90 7.07
N LEU A 100 8.61 -5.49 6.83
CA LEU A 100 7.50 -6.44 6.76
C LEU A 100 7.61 -7.35 5.52
N LEU A 101 8.01 -6.80 4.37
CA LEU A 101 8.17 -7.57 3.14
C LEU A 101 9.34 -8.55 3.22
N SER A 102 10.39 -8.30 4.01
CA SER A 102 11.45 -9.31 4.22
C SER A 102 11.01 -10.55 4.99
N THR A 103 9.90 -10.47 5.75
CA THR A 103 9.34 -11.64 6.43
C THR A 103 8.67 -12.62 5.46
N VAL A 104 8.46 -12.23 4.20
CA VAL A 104 7.76 -13.01 3.18
C VAL A 104 8.50 -12.99 1.84
N ARG A 105 8.70 -14.15 1.21
CA ARG A 105 9.23 -14.19 -0.16
C ARG A 105 8.15 -13.73 -1.14
N SER A 106 8.28 -12.52 -1.70
CA SER A 106 7.28 -11.94 -2.61
C SER A 106 7.94 -11.11 -3.70
N SER A 107 7.94 -11.62 -4.95
CA SER A 107 8.40 -10.85 -6.13
C SER A 107 7.64 -9.53 -6.28
N ARG A 108 6.33 -9.58 -6.13
CA ARG A 108 5.47 -8.38 -6.11
C ARG A 108 5.73 -7.46 -4.92
N GLY A 109 6.37 -7.93 -3.84
CA GLY A 109 6.80 -7.04 -2.77
C GLY A 109 7.99 -6.20 -3.23
N ALA A 110 8.98 -6.87 -3.82
CA ALA A 110 10.16 -6.24 -4.40
C ALA A 110 9.79 -5.23 -5.51
N GLU A 111 8.91 -5.61 -6.45
CA GLU A 111 8.45 -4.70 -7.52
C GLU A 111 7.86 -3.37 -6.98
N TYR A 112 7.18 -3.42 -5.83
CA TYR A 112 6.62 -2.22 -5.21
C TYR A 112 7.69 -1.39 -4.51
N LEU A 113 8.66 -2.02 -3.85
CA LEU A 113 9.81 -1.32 -3.26
C LEU A 113 10.65 -0.64 -4.34
N ASP A 114 10.84 -1.28 -5.48
CA ASP A 114 11.54 -0.71 -6.65
C ASP A 114 10.77 0.50 -7.22
N ASP A 115 9.44 0.41 -7.38
CA ASP A 115 8.60 1.56 -7.78
C ASP A 115 8.74 2.73 -6.78
N LEU A 116 8.79 2.45 -5.48
CA LEU A 116 9.02 3.48 -4.46
C LEU A 116 10.41 4.12 -4.59
N GLN A 117 11.46 3.32 -4.81
CA GLN A 117 12.82 3.82 -5.00
C GLN A 117 12.92 4.75 -6.22
N GLN A 118 12.27 4.38 -7.33
CA GLN A 118 12.19 5.21 -8.54
C GLN A 118 11.47 6.54 -8.26
N ARG A 119 10.39 6.53 -7.47
CA ARG A 119 9.66 7.75 -7.08
C ARG A 119 10.49 8.67 -6.18
N LEU A 120 11.43 8.12 -5.42
CA LEU A 120 12.32 8.87 -4.55
C LEU A 120 13.56 9.45 -5.27
N THR A 121 13.85 8.99 -6.50
CA THR A 121 15.02 9.46 -7.28
C THR A 121 15.14 10.99 -7.38
N PRO A 122 14.05 11.78 -7.56
CA PRO A 122 14.14 13.24 -7.59
C PRO A 122 14.62 13.88 -6.27
N PHE A 123 14.63 13.13 -5.17
CA PHE A 123 15.00 13.56 -3.82
C PHE A 123 16.29 12.89 -3.33
N GLY A 124 17.13 12.36 -4.24
CA GLY A 124 18.31 11.56 -3.88
C GLY A 124 19.37 12.27 -3.03
N GLU A 125 19.36 13.61 -2.99
CA GLU A 125 20.24 14.39 -2.12
C GLU A 125 19.78 14.40 -0.65
N GLU A 126 18.52 14.04 -0.37
CA GLU A 126 17.99 13.98 0.99
C GLU A 126 18.63 12.81 1.77
N PRO A 127 19.19 13.05 2.98
CA PRO A 127 19.84 11.99 3.76
C PRO A 127 18.94 10.78 4.01
N ALA A 128 17.64 11.01 4.25
CA ALA A 128 16.66 9.95 4.47
C ALA A 128 16.48 9.03 3.25
N VAL A 129 16.60 9.58 2.03
CA VAL A 129 16.47 8.82 0.78
C VAL A 129 17.70 7.95 0.56
N ARG A 130 18.89 8.48 0.85
CA ARG A 130 20.14 7.70 0.80
C ARG A 130 20.13 6.56 1.79
N GLU A 131 19.78 6.83 3.05
CA GLU A 131 19.70 5.81 4.10
C GLU A 131 18.68 4.72 3.73
N PHE A 132 17.53 5.10 3.20
CA PHE A 132 16.53 4.14 2.72
C PHE A 132 17.07 3.27 1.57
N GLY A 133 17.78 3.85 0.60
CA GLY A 133 18.42 3.14 -0.50
C GLY A 133 19.47 2.14 -0.02
N GLU A 134 20.36 2.55 0.88
CA GLU A 134 21.40 1.68 1.47
C GLU A 134 20.78 0.46 2.19
N ARG A 135 19.68 0.67 2.94
CA ARG A 135 18.97 -0.43 3.62
C ARG A 135 18.32 -1.41 2.63
N LEU A 136 17.79 -0.92 1.52
CA LEU A 136 17.21 -1.74 0.45
C LEU A 136 18.25 -2.64 -0.20
N GLU A 137 19.43 -2.10 -0.50
CA GLU A 137 20.54 -2.87 -1.08
C GLU A 137 21.01 -3.99 -0.13
N LEU A 138 21.12 -3.70 1.17
CA LEU A 138 21.48 -4.69 2.19
C LEU A 138 20.47 -5.83 2.32
N GLN A 139 19.18 -5.60 2.01
CA GLN A 139 18.17 -6.65 2.01
C GLN A 139 18.18 -7.52 0.74
N ALA A 140 18.70 -7.00 -0.37
CA ALA A 140 18.77 -7.72 -1.64
C ALA A 140 20.02 -8.62 -1.74
N ALA A 141 21.03 -8.37 -0.91
CA ALA A 141 22.29 -9.14 -0.81
C ALA A 141 22.15 -10.42 0.04
#